data_AF-A0A4Q2KH16-F1
#
_entry.id   AF-A0A4Q2KH16-F1
#
_cell.length_a   1.000
_cell.length_b   1.000
_cell.length_c   1.000
_cell.angle_alpha   90.00
_cell.angle_beta   90.00
_cell.angle_gamma   90.00
#
_symmetry.space_group_name_H-M   'P 1'
#
loop_
_entity.id
_entity.type
_entity.pdbx_description
1 polymer ?
#
loop_
_entity_poly.entity_id
_entity_poly.type
_entity_poly.pdbx_seq_one_letter_code
_entity_poly.pdbx_strand_id
1 'polypeptide(L)'
;MRIFKKCAAFFFALIMALSLFGCDGSGSPEPPAPAKDTQKEVNDALSTLDDEQFTLAQMNGTDALGRKVSATAGQNEKYVGMFYFVANGYHTDKIYDITKLLEQFPDRTVYTSPITAISTGPTSEYYDPSLSPEELAHYWGEPLYGYYCSEDPWVLRKHLELFAYADIDFLYLDYTNNIIYPEATKALLDAILDMQKEGYDVPQVTFFLSGMDPGGAAYTMASVVSTYFSGSNLKKYESCWFRADETMNPSQKPLLVGNWSNCEEEYKDMFWLKYIQWPGQIFNADAIPWMDWNVYQKNHNGIMNVSVSQGGEASSEAYFNPKADYRARGWKPELGLDHGADDESVLRGDNFDYQWNNVFESETEVNMVTVTGWNEWIVRKLPPDDPASSVSDRGMYVDSFNMAYSRDAEMMAGGYGDNYYMQLVENIRRFKGITVEESDNVALFEQTSIDIDDLSSWDKVSRKYLDLGVSTIARNYQSVDPSLVYEDDTARNDIESLKIANDAQNLYVAVTCKSDIEEYNGKDENWMNLYLSCGGAGWQGYDFIVGRSFHGKKASVQSLSADGKATDKGEANFAVSGNTVVYSIPLNLLGVTSKTTIGVKATDNLQKLCDADEFYTHGDSAPMGRLNYAYKIA
;
A
#
# COMPACT_ATOMS: atom_id res chain seq x y z
N MET A 1 49.29 -61.42 -44.76
CA MET A 1 47.91 -61.81 -45.17
C MET A 1 46.94 -60.82 -44.52
N ARG A 2 46.00 -60.15 -45.20
CA ARG A 2 44.89 -60.62 -46.09
C ARG A 2 43.84 -61.45 -45.32
N ILE A 3 42.49 -61.26 -45.43
CA ILE A 3 41.64 -60.37 -46.27
C ILE A 3 40.16 -60.36 -45.75
N PHE A 4 39.49 -59.19 -45.71
CA PHE A 4 38.04 -58.85 -46.00
C PHE A 4 36.87 -59.57 -45.26
N LYS A 5 35.59 -59.10 -45.26
CA LYS A 5 34.74 -58.19 -46.10
C LYS A 5 33.89 -57.23 -45.21
N LYS A 6 33.67 -55.93 -45.51
CA LYS A 6 32.84 -55.24 -46.57
C LYS A 6 31.31 -55.33 -46.32
N CYS A 7 30.43 -54.32 -46.48
CA CYS A 7 30.37 -53.02 -47.21
C CYS A 7 29.31 -52.08 -46.51
N ALA A 8 29.07 -50.80 -46.83
CA ALA A 8 29.84 -49.70 -47.47
C ALA A 8 29.03 -48.38 -47.35
N ALA A 9 29.71 -47.22 -47.35
CA ALA A 9 29.11 -45.87 -47.48
C ALA A 9 29.56 -45.21 -48.80
N PHE A 10 28.84 -44.18 -49.27
CA PHE A 10 29.16 -43.45 -50.51
C PHE A 10 29.65 -42.02 -50.25
N PHE A 11 30.41 -41.48 -51.21
CA PHE A 11 31.47 -40.50 -50.97
C PHE A 11 31.26 -39.13 -51.63
N PHE A 12 32.04 -38.15 -51.18
CA PHE A 12 31.97 -36.72 -51.52
C PHE A 12 32.92 -36.32 -52.69
N ALA A 13 32.64 -35.12 -53.23
CA ALA A 13 33.59 -34.11 -53.73
C ALA A 13 34.05 -34.04 -55.21
N LEU A 14 34.15 -32.78 -55.63
CA LEU A 14 35.17 -32.14 -56.48
C LEU A 14 34.93 -31.96 -57.99
N ILE A 15 34.33 -30.83 -58.37
CA ILE A 15 34.75 -30.05 -59.55
C ILE A 15 34.84 -28.56 -59.15
N MET A 16 35.97 -27.93 -59.46
CA MET A 16 36.15 -26.47 -59.38
C MET A 16 35.74 -25.80 -60.70
N ALA A 17 35.28 -24.55 -60.57
CA ALA A 17 35.40 -23.45 -61.54
C ALA A 17 34.61 -23.50 -62.87
N LEU A 18 34.22 -22.29 -63.29
CA LEU A 18 33.76 -21.88 -64.64
C LEU A 18 32.35 -22.31 -65.08
N SER A 19 31.36 -21.57 -64.57
CA SER A 19 30.30 -20.98 -65.40
C SER A 19 29.91 -19.63 -64.79
N LEU A 20 30.13 -18.53 -65.53
CA LEU A 20 29.83 -17.15 -65.14
C LEU A 20 28.52 -16.66 -65.80
N PHE A 21 27.92 -15.60 -65.22
CA PHE A 21 26.75 -14.84 -65.70
C PHE A 21 25.41 -15.60 -65.69
N GLY A 22 24.25 -15.02 -65.34
CA GLY A 22 23.87 -13.65 -64.96
C GLY A 22 22.47 -13.33 -65.52
N CYS A 23 21.55 -12.61 -64.86
CA CYS A 23 21.51 -11.93 -63.55
C CYS A 23 20.05 -12.05 -62.98
N ASP A 24 19.57 -11.44 -61.89
CA ASP A 24 20.07 -10.43 -60.93
C ASP A 24 19.34 -10.61 -59.57
N GLY A 25 19.51 -9.71 -58.58
CA GLY A 25 18.77 -9.75 -57.31
C GLY A 25 19.44 -9.05 -56.13
N SER A 26 19.66 -7.74 -56.21
CA SER A 26 20.25 -6.92 -55.14
C SER A 26 19.29 -6.65 -53.98
N GLY A 27 19.10 -7.65 -53.11
CA GLY A 27 18.57 -7.42 -51.76
C GLY A 27 19.68 -6.93 -50.84
N SER A 28 19.77 -5.62 -50.61
CA SER A 28 20.53 -5.08 -49.48
C SER A 28 19.95 -5.65 -48.17
N PRO A 29 20.76 -5.90 -47.13
CA PRO A 29 20.21 -6.10 -45.79
C PRO A 29 19.34 -4.89 -45.45
N GLU A 30 18.14 -5.12 -44.92
CA GLU A 30 17.38 -4.01 -44.33
C GLU A 30 18.27 -3.37 -43.26
N PRO A 31 18.39 -2.02 -43.25
CA PRO A 31 19.09 -1.36 -42.16
C PRO A 31 18.38 -1.74 -40.85
N PRO A 32 19.11 -1.97 -39.75
CA PRO A 32 18.48 -2.20 -38.46
C PRO A 32 17.51 -1.05 -38.19
N ALA A 33 16.32 -1.38 -37.68
CA ALA A 33 15.35 -0.37 -37.29
C ALA A 33 16.04 0.68 -36.40
N PRO A 34 15.76 1.98 -36.58
CA PRO A 34 16.37 3.01 -35.76
C PRO A 34 16.09 2.70 -34.29
N ALA A 35 17.14 2.78 -33.46
CA ALA A 35 17.02 2.48 -32.03
C ALA A 35 15.88 3.32 -31.43
N LYS A 36 14.97 2.67 -30.70
CA LYS A 36 13.84 3.32 -30.05
C LYS A 36 14.39 4.31 -29.03
N ASP A 37 14.04 5.60 -29.16
CA ASP A 37 14.40 6.61 -28.18
C ASP A 37 13.42 6.53 -27.00
N THR A 38 13.63 5.52 -26.15
CA THR A 38 12.76 5.22 -25.00
C THR A 38 12.70 6.38 -24.01
N GLN A 39 13.78 7.17 -23.87
CA GLN A 39 13.76 8.35 -23.00
C GLN A 39 12.86 9.46 -23.57
N LYS A 40 12.84 9.66 -24.90
CA LYS A 40 11.89 10.58 -25.52
C LYS A 40 10.45 10.13 -25.31
N GLU A 41 10.17 8.83 -25.45
CA GLU A 41 8.83 8.26 -25.24
C GLU A 41 8.35 8.42 -23.80
N VAL A 42 9.21 8.14 -22.81
CA VAL A 42 8.95 8.41 -21.38
C VAL A 42 8.68 9.90 -21.15
N ASN A 43 9.53 10.79 -21.66
CA ASN A 43 9.36 12.23 -21.48
C ASN A 43 8.09 12.77 -22.18
N ASP A 44 7.76 12.27 -23.37
CA ASP A 44 6.55 12.65 -24.11
C ASP A 44 5.29 12.23 -23.31
N ALA A 45 5.24 11.00 -22.79
CA ALA A 45 4.13 10.50 -21.98
C ALA A 45 3.97 11.27 -20.66
N LEU A 46 5.07 11.49 -19.93
CA LEU A 46 5.08 12.28 -18.71
C LEU A 46 4.82 13.77 -18.94
N SER A 47 4.90 14.28 -20.17
CA SER A 47 4.61 15.69 -20.49
C SER A 47 3.12 16.02 -20.49
N THR A 48 2.24 15.02 -20.69
CA THR A 48 0.78 15.24 -20.74
C THR A 48 0.10 15.19 -19.37
N LEU A 49 0.79 14.64 -18.37
CA LEU A 49 0.29 14.53 -17.00
C LEU A 49 0.23 15.91 -16.30
N ASP A 50 -0.74 16.11 -15.42
CA ASP A 50 -0.67 17.19 -14.42
C ASP A 50 0.38 16.89 -13.32
N ASP A 51 0.51 17.75 -12.32
CA ASP A 51 1.53 17.59 -11.29
C ASP A 51 1.22 16.45 -10.29
N GLU A 52 -0.05 16.07 -10.09
CA GLU A 52 -0.45 14.97 -9.19
C GLU A 52 -0.23 13.61 -9.87
N GLN A 53 -0.73 13.47 -11.09
CA GLN A 53 -0.45 12.32 -11.96
C GLN A 53 1.05 12.13 -12.21
N PHE A 54 1.80 13.22 -12.43
CA PHE A 54 3.26 13.16 -12.55
C PHE A 54 3.93 12.73 -11.25
N THR A 55 3.46 13.24 -10.11
CA THR A 55 3.97 12.85 -8.77
C THR A 55 3.78 11.36 -8.56
N LEU A 56 2.56 10.84 -8.73
CA LEU A 56 2.27 9.42 -8.63
C LEU A 56 3.12 8.61 -9.62
N ALA A 57 3.18 9.00 -10.91
CA ALA A 57 3.98 8.29 -11.90
C ALA A 57 5.47 8.22 -11.51
N GLN A 58 6.03 9.29 -10.93
CA GLN A 58 7.46 9.44 -10.64
C GLN A 58 7.85 9.13 -9.19
N MET A 59 7.29 8.07 -8.61
CA MET A 59 7.73 7.52 -7.33
C MET A 59 8.60 6.26 -7.50
N ASN A 60 9.53 6.06 -6.56
CA ASN A 60 10.22 4.79 -6.32
C ASN A 60 10.27 4.49 -4.81
N GLY A 61 10.74 3.31 -4.43
CA GLY A 61 10.88 2.93 -3.02
C GLY A 61 11.60 1.60 -2.82
N THR A 62 11.95 1.27 -1.59
CA THR A 62 12.50 -0.04 -1.23
C THR A 62 12.04 -0.42 0.17
N ASP A 63 11.46 -1.61 0.30
CA ASP A 63 10.94 -2.11 1.59
C ASP A 63 12.03 -2.76 2.46
N ALA A 64 11.66 -3.33 3.61
CA ALA A 64 12.62 -3.98 4.51
C ALA A 64 13.29 -5.25 3.94
N LEU A 65 12.78 -5.76 2.81
CA LEU A 65 13.20 -7.01 2.18
C LEU A 65 13.96 -6.78 0.86
N GLY A 66 14.03 -5.53 0.40
CA GLY A 66 14.69 -5.15 -0.86
C GLY A 66 13.80 -5.22 -2.10
N ARG A 67 12.48 -5.39 -1.94
CA ARG A 67 11.49 -5.26 -3.04
C ARG A 67 11.36 -3.80 -3.45
N LYS A 68 10.91 -3.53 -4.69
CA LYS A 68 11.10 -2.22 -5.34
C LYS A 68 9.84 -1.67 -5.98
N VAL A 69 9.31 -0.63 -5.35
CA VAL A 69 8.41 0.30 -6.02
C VAL A 69 9.17 1.03 -7.13
N SER A 70 8.65 0.98 -8.35
CA SER A 70 9.27 1.57 -9.55
C SER A 70 8.42 2.70 -10.13
N ALA A 71 9.07 3.59 -10.88
CA ALA A 71 8.40 4.67 -11.62
C ALA A 71 7.62 4.11 -12.82
N THR A 72 6.59 4.85 -13.23
CA THR A 72 5.75 4.58 -14.40
C THR A 72 5.77 5.80 -15.32
N ALA A 73 5.36 5.62 -16.58
CA ALA A 73 5.22 6.69 -17.57
C ALA A 73 3.80 7.31 -17.57
N GLY A 74 2.95 6.94 -16.62
CA GLY A 74 1.54 7.30 -16.51
C GLY A 74 0.71 6.22 -15.83
N GLN A 75 -0.62 6.36 -15.87
CA GLN A 75 -1.61 5.41 -15.35
C GLN A 75 -2.68 5.08 -16.41
N ASN A 76 -3.41 4.00 -16.19
CA ASN A 76 -4.55 3.53 -16.98
C ASN A 76 -5.86 3.61 -16.16
N GLU A 77 -7.00 3.45 -16.83
CA GLU A 77 -8.35 3.64 -16.27
C GLU A 77 -8.88 2.44 -15.43
N LYS A 78 -7.99 1.63 -14.82
CA LYS A 78 -8.40 0.50 -13.97
C LYS A 78 -8.58 0.92 -12.51
N TYR A 79 -9.37 0.15 -11.76
CA TYR A 79 -9.75 0.47 -10.39
C TYR A 79 -9.18 -0.51 -9.36
N VAL A 80 -8.87 0.00 -8.16
CA VAL A 80 -8.53 -0.79 -6.98
C VAL A 80 -9.40 -0.36 -5.80
N GLY A 81 -10.14 -1.32 -5.24
CA GLY A 81 -10.89 -1.16 -4.00
C GLY A 81 -10.18 -1.81 -2.82
N MET A 82 -10.33 -1.25 -1.61
CA MET A 82 -9.78 -1.80 -0.36
C MET A 82 -10.89 -2.10 0.66
N PHE A 83 -10.91 -3.30 1.25
CA PHE A 83 -11.83 -3.65 2.35
C PHE A 83 -11.39 -2.93 3.63
N TYR A 84 -12.30 -2.17 4.25
CA TYR A 84 -11.95 -1.27 5.34
C TYR A 84 -12.93 -1.38 6.52
N PHE A 85 -12.38 -1.46 7.73
CA PHE A 85 -13.12 -1.65 8.97
C PHE A 85 -13.28 -0.34 9.73
N VAL A 86 -14.51 -0.05 10.12
CA VAL A 86 -14.91 1.12 10.92
C VAL A 86 -15.42 0.72 12.32
N ALA A 87 -14.93 -0.42 12.82
CA ALA A 87 -15.43 -1.10 14.04
C ALA A 87 -14.45 -1.08 15.24
N ASN A 88 -13.23 -0.55 15.08
CA ASN A 88 -12.25 -0.51 16.17
C ASN A 88 -12.76 0.44 17.28
N GLY A 89 -12.78 -0.05 18.51
CA GLY A 89 -13.34 0.65 19.69
C GLY A 89 -14.85 0.44 19.93
N TYR A 90 -15.58 -0.30 19.08
CA TYR A 90 -17.02 -0.52 19.26
C TYR A 90 -17.37 -1.81 20.04
N HIS A 91 -16.46 -2.78 20.09
CA HIS A 91 -16.74 -4.15 20.58
C HIS A 91 -15.95 -4.54 21.84
N THR A 92 -15.18 -3.61 22.41
CA THR A 92 -14.46 -3.72 23.68
C THR A 92 -13.99 -2.33 24.11
N ASP A 93 -13.95 -2.06 25.42
CA ASP A 93 -13.33 -0.87 26.04
C ASP A 93 -11.93 -1.16 26.62
N LYS A 94 -11.32 -2.26 26.18
CA LYS A 94 -10.04 -2.80 26.66
C LYS A 94 -9.26 -3.48 25.55
N ILE A 95 -7.94 -3.40 25.68
CA ILE A 95 -6.97 -4.04 24.78
C ILE A 95 -6.76 -5.50 25.23
N TYR A 96 -7.26 -6.45 24.45
CA TYR A 96 -6.94 -7.88 24.57
C TYR A 96 -6.15 -8.32 23.35
N ASP A 97 -4.82 -8.43 23.46
CA ASP A 97 -3.93 -8.74 22.33
C ASP A 97 -3.54 -10.23 22.33
N ILE A 98 -3.94 -10.96 21.28
CA ILE A 98 -3.70 -12.40 21.14
C ILE A 98 -2.21 -12.72 21.01
N THR A 99 -1.44 -11.93 20.26
CA THR A 99 0.01 -12.16 20.10
C THR A 99 0.72 -12.00 21.45
N LYS A 100 0.43 -10.94 22.21
CA LYS A 100 1.00 -10.73 23.55
C LYS A 100 0.56 -11.81 24.55
N LEU A 101 -0.68 -12.31 24.44
CA LEU A 101 -1.15 -13.44 25.25
C LEU A 101 -0.46 -14.77 24.87
N LEU A 102 -0.18 -15.01 23.58
CA LEU A 102 0.58 -16.19 23.14
C LEU A 102 2.02 -16.16 23.69
N GLU A 103 2.67 -14.99 23.68
CA GLU A 103 3.99 -14.78 24.28
C GLU A 103 3.99 -14.97 25.81
N GLN A 104 2.93 -14.55 26.49
CA GLN A 104 2.76 -14.75 27.94
C GLN A 104 2.51 -16.23 28.30
N PHE A 105 1.90 -16.99 27.39
CA PHE A 105 1.43 -18.37 27.63
C PHE A 105 1.94 -19.37 26.56
N PRO A 106 3.25 -19.46 26.28
CA PRO A 106 3.79 -20.14 25.09
C PRO A 106 3.66 -21.68 25.15
N ASP A 107 3.66 -22.26 26.35
CA ASP A 107 3.53 -23.72 26.55
C ASP A 107 2.07 -24.21 26.55
N ARG A 108 1.09 -23.37 26.16
CA ARG A 108 -0.33 -23.71 26.20
C ARG A 108 -0.84 -24.29 24.89
N THR A 109 -1.66 -25.32 25.01
CA THR A 109 -2.42 -25.92 23.91
C THR A 109 -3.79 -25.27 23.75
N VAL A 110 -4.48 -25.57 22.65
CA VAL A 110 -5.87 -25.19 22.37
C VAL A 110 -6.88 -25.52 23.50
N TYR A 111 -6.57 -26.48 24.38
CA TYR A 111 -7.41 -26.85 25.53
C TYR A 111 -6.91 -26.30 26.89
N THR A 112 -5.78 -25.60 26.93
CA THR A 112 -5.14 -25.12 28.17
C THR A 112 -4.71 -23.65 28.14
N SER A 113 -4.99 -22.95 27.04
CA SER A 113 -4.74 -21.51 26.87
C SER A 113 -5.94 -20.68 27.32
N PRO A 114 -5.75 -19.56 28.03
CA PRO A 114 -6.85 -18.65 28.34
C PRO A 114 -7.50 -18.05 27.08
N ILE A 115 -6.73 -17.94 25.98
CA ILE A 115 -7.19 -17.41 24.68
C ILE A 115 -8.37 -18.23 24.14
N THR A 116 -8.29 -19.55 24.21
CA THR A 116 -9.35 -20.46 23.71
C THR A 116 -10.23 -21.03 24.82
N ALA A 117 -9.90 -20.81 26.09
CA ALA A 117 -10.74 -21.25 27.20
C ALA A 117 -12.06 -20.47 27.28
N ILE A 118 -13.11 -21.14 27.72
CA ILE A 118 -14.47 -20.59 27.90
C ILE A 118 -15.00 -20.94 29.29
N SER A 119 -15.99 -20.20 29.78
CA SER A 119 -16.55 -20.34 31.14
C SER A 119 -17.19 -21.69 31.47
N THR A 120 -17.43 -22.54 30.46
CA THR A 120 -18.07 -23.85 30.61
C THR A 120 -17.31 -24.96 29.87
N GLY A 121 -17.69 -26.22 30.07
CA GLY A 121 -17.06 -27.33 29.34
C GLY A 121 -15.60 -27.61 29.75
N PRO A 122 -14.82 -28.31 28.90
CA PRO A 122 -13.55 -28.92 29.29
C PRO A 122 -12.39 -27.94 29.47
N THR A 123 -12.50 -26.71 28.95
CA THR A 123 -11.44 -25.69 29.05
C THR A 123 -11.63 -24.73 30.22
N SER A 124 -12.74 -24.83 30.96
CA SER A 124 -13.15 -23.89 32.02
C SER A 124 -12.18 -23.73 33.21
N GLU A 125 -11.27 -24.68 33.44
CA GLU A 125 -10.18 -24.53 34.43
C GLU A 125 -9.17 -23.43 34.03
N TYR A 126 -9.06 -23.13 32.73
CA TYR A 126 -8.11 -22.16 32.17
C TYR A 126 -8.76 -20.84 31.76
N TYR A 127 -10.07 -20.67 31.98
CA TYR A 127 -10.79 -19.45 31.61
C TYR A 127 -10.51 -18.31 32.59
N ASP A 128 -9.99 -17.22 32.07
CA ASP A 128 -9.82 -15.96 32.80
C ASP A 128 -10.41 -14.80 31.99
N PRO A 129 -11.59 -14.28 32.37
CA PRO A 129 -12.22 -13.16 31.67
C PRO A 129 -11.49 -11.82 31.85
N SER A 130 -10.46 -11.74 32.70
CA SER A 130 -9.57 -10.58 32.76
C SER A 130 -8.45 -10.60 31.71
N LEU A 131 -8.16 -11.78 31.13
CA LEU A 131 -7.17 -11.97 30.08
C LEU A 131 -7.80 -12.16 28.69
N SER A 132 -8.88 -12.93 28.60
CA SER A 132 -9.54 -13.25 27.32
C SER A 132 -11.02 -13.59 27.55
N PRO A 133 -11.89 -12.59 27.72
CA PRO A 133 -13.33 -12.80 27.94
C PRO A 133 -14.05 -13.32 26.69
N GLU A 134 -15.10 -14.09 26.88
CA GLU A 134 -16.02 -14.49 25.81
C GLU A 134 -16.74 -13.28 25.20
N GLU A 135 -17.18 -13.42 23.93
CA GLU A 135 -17.98 -12.44 23.17
C GLU A 135 -17.34 -11.07 22.88
N LEU A 136 -16.22 -10.70 23.51
CA LEU A 136 -15.55 -9.43 23.23
C LEU A 136 -14.53 -9.53 22.08
N ALA A 137 -14.27 -8.38 21.47
CA ALA A 137 -13.21 -8.21 20.49
C ALA A 137 -11.81 -8.34 21.12
N HIS A 138 -10.92 -9.01 20.39
CA HIS A 138 -9.50 -9.14 20.69
C HIS A 138 -8.70 -8.64 19.48
N TYR A 139 -7.60 -7.96 19.73
CA TYR A 139 -6.61 -7.61 18.71
C TYR A 139 -5.76 -8.83 18.39
N TRP A 140 -5.53 -9.15 17.12
CA TRP A 140 -4.59 -10.22 16.78
C TRP A 140 -3.12 -9.80 16.97
N GLY A 141 -2.84 -8.49 16.93
CA GLY A 141 -1.54 -7.86 17.16
C GLY A 141 -1.67 -6.33 17.31
N GLU A 142 -0.54 -5.62 17.45
CA GLU A 142 -0.52 -4.17 17.66
C GLU A 142 -0.41 -3.39 16.33
N PRO A 143 -1.37 -2.51 15.99
CA PRO A 143 -1.26 -1.60 14.84
C PRO A 143 -0.11 -0.62 15.03
N LEU A 144 0.53 -0.18 13.95
CA LEU A 144 1.60 0.83 14.02
C LEU A 144 1.10 2.14 14.68
N TYR A 145 -0.16 2.50 14.45
CA TYR A 145 -0.79 3.66 15.06
C TYR A 145 -1.40 3.40 16.45
N GLY A 146 -1.03 2.28 17.08
CA GLY A 146 -1.55 1.81 18.36
C GLY A 146 -2.98 1.30 18.28
N TYR A 147 -3.58 0.96 19.42
CA TYR A 147 -4.95 0.44 19.51
C TYR A 147 -5.97 1.59 19.38
N TYR A 148 -6.08 2.14 18.18
CA TYR A 148 -6.91 3.30 17.86
C TYR A 148 -8.41 2.95 17.76
N CYS A 149 -9.26 3.94 18.01
CA CYS A 149 -10.69 3.89 17.69
C CYS A 149 -10.90 4.29 16.22
N SER A 150 -11.88 3.70 15.52
CA SER A 150 -12.21 4.05 14.13
C SER A 150 -12.77 5.48 13.93
N GLU A 151 -12.90 6.26 15.00
CA GLU A 151 -13.26 7.69 15.00
C GLU A 151 -12.05 8.62 15.10
N ASP A 152 -10.82 8.10 15.30
CA ASP A 152 -9.60 8.91 15.44
C ASP A 152 -9.28 9.65 14.12
N PRO A 153 -9.46 10.99 14.05
CA PRO A 153 -9.29 11.73 12.80
C PRO A 153 -7.83 11.76 12.33
N TRP A 154 -6.87 11.54 13.25
CA TRP A 154 -5.45 11.48 12.89
C TRP A 154 -5.16 10.21 12.10
N VAL A 155 -5.64 9.05 12.58
CA VAL A 155 -5.49 7.76 11.88
C VAL A 155 -6.23 7.76 10.56
N LEU A 156 -7.45 8.30 10.53
CA LEU A 156 -8.25 8.38 9.30
C LEU A 156 -7.54 9.18 8.20
N ARG A 157 -6.93 10.33 8.52
CA ARG A 157 -6.17 11.13 7.53
C ARG A 157 -4.89 10.44 7.09
N LYS A 158 -4.12 9.84 8.03
CA LYS A 158 -2.92 9.05 7.71
C LYS A 158 -3.25 7.85 6.79
N HIS A 159 -4.39 7.18 6.98
CA HIS A 159 -4.86 6.13 6.07
C HIS A 159 -5.21 6.68 4.68
N LEU A 160 -5.97 7.77 4.59
CA LEU A 160 -6.34 8.37 3.30
C LEU A 160 -5.11 8.83 2.49
N GLU A 161 -4.09 9.38 3.16
CA GLU A 161 -2.80 9.74 2.56
C GLU A 161 -2.03 8.53 2.03
N LEU A 162 -1.90 7.44 2.81
CA LEU A 162 -1.34 6.17 2.34
C LEU A 162 -2.08 5.63 1.13
N PHE A 163 -3.40 5.77 1.10
CA PHE A 163 -4.23 5.28 0.00
C PHE A 163 -4.14 6.14 -1.26
N ALA A 164 -3.98 7.46 -1.14
CA ALA A 164 -3.67 8.35 -2.25
C ALA A 164 -2.31 7.98 -2.87
N TYR A 165 -1.27 7.81 -2.04
CA TYR A 165 0.04 7.32 -2.50
C TYR A 165 0.02 5.91 -3.10
N ALA A 166 -0.87 5.04 -2.62
CA ALA A 166 -1.07 3.70 -3.17
C ALA A 166 -1.97 3.66 -4.42
N ASP A 167 -2.57 4.78 -4.85
CA ASP A 167 -3.48 4.87 -6.01
C ASP A 167 -4.73 3.96 -5.86
N ILE A 168 -5.33 3.99 -4.67
CA ILE A 168 -6.57 3.27 -4.33
C ILE A 168 -7.79 4.17 -4.62
N ASP A 169 -8.72 3.68 -5.43
CA ASP A 169 -9.87 4.47 -5.89
C ASP A 169 -11.01 4.50 -4.87
N PHE A 170 -11.21 3.42 -4.08
CA PHE A 170 -12.27 3.39 -3.07
C PHE A 170 -12.05 2.42 -1.90
N LEU A 171 -12.70 2.74 -0.78
CA LEU A 171 -12.86 1.85 0.38
C LEU A 171 -14.25 1.22 0.36
N TYR A 172 -14.34 -0.09 0.52
CA TYR A 172 -15.61 -0.78 0.74
C TYR A 172 -15.75 -1.17 2.21
N LEU A 173 -16.68 -0.51 2.91
CA LEU A 173 -16.79 -0.54 4.37
C LEU A 173 -17.50 -1.81 4.85
N ASP A 174 -16.91 -2.53 5.82
CA ASP A 174 -17.49 -3.76 6.38
C ASP A 174 -18.76 -3.49 7.20
N TYR A 175 -19.90 -3.83 6.60
CA TYR A 175 -21.23 -3.82 7.21
C TYR A 175 -21.87 -5.23 7.09
N THR A 176 -21.06 -6.28 6.89
CA THR A 176 -21.52 -7.65 6.55
C THR A 176 -22.34 -8.30 7.66
N ASN A 177 -22.08 -7.93 8.91
CA ASN A 177 -22.77 -8.42 10.11
C ASN A 177 -24.07 -7.66 10.43
N ASN A 178 -24.58 -6.83 9.52
CA ASN A 178 -25.79 -6.01 9.69
C ASN A 178 -25.73 -5.00 10.86
N ILE A 179 -24.52 -4.59 11.23
CA ILE A 179 -24.25 -3.51 12.19
C ILE A 179 -23.76 -2.30 11.40
N ILE A 180 -24.26 -1.11 11.75
CA ILE A 180 -23.79 0.17 11.21
C ILE A 180 -22.94 0.91 12.24
N TYR A 181 -21.99 1.73 11.77
CA TYR A 181 -21.07 2.48 12.62
C TYR A 181 -21.15 3.98 12.30
N PRO A 182 -22.21 4.70 12.73
CA PRO A 182 -22.53 6.02 12.20
C PRO A 182 -21.49 7.09 12.48
N GLU A 183 -20.88 7.09 13.66
CA GLU A 183 -19.93 8.14 14.03
C GLU A 183 -18.55 7.89 13.39
N ALA A 184 -18.02 6.67 13.45
CA ALA A 184 -16.79 6.29 12.71
C ALA A 184 -16.92 6.51 11.19
N THR A 185 -18.07 6.19 10.60
CA THR A 185 -18.29 6.41 9.16
C THR A 185 -18.38 7.90 8.83
N LYS A 186 -19.05 8.72 9.65
CA LYS A 186 -19.06 10.18 9.45
C LYS A 186 -17.67 10.79 9.65
N ALA A 187 -16.88 10.30 10.59
CA ALA A 187 -15.51 10.75 10.80
C ALA A 187 -14.64 10.50 9.56
N LEU A 188 -14.73 9.31 8.96
CA LEU A 188 -14.07 9.00 7.69
C LEU A 188 -14.55 9.90 6.54
N LEU A 189 -15.87 10.07 6.39
CA LEU A 189 -16.45 10.92 5.36
C LEU A 189 -16.08 12.41 5.53
N ASP A 190 -16.01 12.90 6.77
CA ASP A 190 -15.60 14.28 7.06
C ASP A 190 -14.11 14.48 6.80
N ALA A 191 -13.25 13.49 7.12
CA ALA A 191 -11.83 13.50 6.76
C ALA A 191 -11.61 13.52 5.24
N ILE A 192 -12.38 12.74 4.46
CA ILE A 192 -12.39 12.79 2.99
C ILE A 192 -12.76 14.20 2.50
N LEU A 193 -13.81 14.80 3.04
CA LEU A 193 -14.25 16.15 2.62
C LEU A 193 -13.21 17.23 2.95
N ASP A 194 -12.53 17.14 4.09
CA ASP A 194 -11.48 18.10 4.43
C ASP A 194 -10.26 17.93 3.52
N MET A 195 -9.81 16.70 3.22
CA MET A 195 -8.72 16.45 2.27
C MET A 195 -9.07 16.90 0.84
N GLN A 196 -10.28 16.59 0.34
CA GLN A 196 -10.77 17.08 -0.96
C GLN A 196 -10.83 18.61 -1.04
N LYS A 197 -11.13 19.28 0.08
CA LYS A 197 -11.16 20.75 0.18
C LYS A 197 -9.76 21.38 0.24
N GLU A 198 -8.78 20.66 0.76
CA GLU A 198 -7.36 21.03 0.74
C GLU A 198 -6.72 20.80 -0.63
N GLY A 199 -7.33 19.94 -1.46
CA GLY A 199 -6.98 19.74 -2.87
C GLY A 199 -6.43 18.35 -3.20
N TYR A 200 -6.49 17.40 -2.28
CA TYR A 200 -6.03 16.03 -2.46
C TYR A 200 -7.09 15.17 -3.12
N ASP A 201 -6.72 14.35 -4.11
CA ASP A 201 -7.55 13.20 -4.48
C ASP A 201 -7.34 12.06 -3.48
N VAL A 202 -8.43 11.54 -2.94
CA VAL A 202 -8.43 10.53 -1.88
C VAL A 202 -9.55 9.53 -2.11
N PRO A 203 -9.40 8.25 -1.68
CA PRO A 203 -10.36 7.21 -2.00
C PRO A 203 -11.79 7.57 -1.62
N GLN A 204 -12.71 7.30 -2.54
CA GLN A 204 -14.14 7.36 -2.28
C GLN A 204 -14.58 6.15 -1.44
N VAL A 205 -15.86 6.08 -1.06
CA VAL A 205 -16.39 4.97 -0.25
C VAL A 205 -17.65 4.33 -0.82
N THR A 206 -17.84 3.07 -0.48
CA THR A 206 -19.07 2.28 -0.67
C THR A 206 -19.31 1.40 0.57
N PHE A 207 -20.51 0.82 0.71
CA PHE A 207 -20.82 -0.12 1.79
C PHE A 207 -20.91 -1.56 1.28
N PHE A 208 -20.41 -2.49 2.08
CA PHE A 208 -20.39 -3.91 1.83
C PHE A 208 -21.27 -4.61 2.87
N LEU A 209 -22.54 -4.85 2.54
CA LEU A 209 -23.58 -5.34 3.44
C LEU A 209 -23.58 -6.88 3.54
N SER A 210 -24.53 -7.49 4.26
CA SER A 210 -24.55 -8.97 4.36
C SER A 210 -24.74 -9.66 3.00
N GLY A 211 -23.87 -10.63 2.71
CA GLY A 211 -24.02 -11.56 1.58
C GLY A 211 -24.93 -12.76 1.90
N MET A 212 -25.07 -13.12 3.17
CA MET A 212 -25.77 -14.34 3.62
C MET A 212 -27.18 -14.09 4.16
N ASP A 213 -27.43 -12.94 4.78
CA ASP A 213 -28.76 -12.56 5.26
C ASP A 213 -29.38 -11.46 4.37
N PRO A 214 -30.26 -11.82 3.41
CA PRO A 214 -30.94 -10.83 2.58
C PRO A 214 -31.93 -9.95 3.36
N GLY A 215 -32.45 -10.39 4.50
CA GLY A 215 -33.32 -9.58 5.35
C GLY A 215 -32.54 -8.50 6.09
N GLY A 216 -31.43 -8.90 6.72
CA GLY A 216 -30.47 -7.99 7.33
C GLY A 216 -29.84 -7.02 6.32
N ALA A 217 -29.50 -7.47 5.11
CA ALA A 217 -28.98 -6.59 4.06
C ALA A 217 -29.98 -5.49 3.67
N ALA A 218 -31.28 -5.82 3.53
CA ALA A 218 -32.33 -4.84 3.24
C ALA A 218 -32.53 -3.84 4.42
N TYR A 219 -32.54 -4.33 5.66
CA TYR A 219 -32.60 -3.48 6.85
C TYR A 219 -31.40 -2.52 6.97
N THR A 220 -30.20 -3.04 6.72
CA THR A 220 -28.95 -2.28 6.77
C THR A 220 -28.90 -1.25 5.64
N MET A 221 -29.40 -1.58 4.45
CA MET A 221 -29.55 -0.65 3.33
C MET A 221 -30.48 0.54 3.68
N ALA A 222 -31.65 0.28 4.26
CA ALA A 222 -32.54 1.35 4.71
C ALA A 222 -31.89 2.24 5.80
N SER A 223 -31.08 1.64 6.67
CA SER A 223 -30.31 2.34 7.70
C SER A 223 -29.18 3.19 7.12
N VAL A 224 -28.47 2.71 6.10
CA VAL A 224 -27.47 3.45 5.31
C VAL A 224 -28.12 4.61 4.56
N VAL A 225 -29.24 4.38 3.87
CA VAL A 225 -29.97 5.42 3.13
C VAL A 225 -30.45 6.53 4.06
N SER A 226 -31.12 6.17 5.16
CA SER A 226 -31.63 7.16 6.13
C SER A 226 -30.50 7.95 6.81
N THR A 227 -29.34 7.34 7.04
CA THR A 227 -28.21 7.98 7.76
C THR A 227 -27.36 8.87 6.85
N TYR A 228 -27.02 8.41 5.64
CA TYR A 228 -26.01 9.05 4.79
C TYR A 228 -26.58 9.65 3.49
N PHE A 229 -27.63 9.05 2.91
CA PHE A 229 -28.24 9.47 1.64
C PHE A 229 -29.56 10.25 1.83
N SER A 230 -29.76 10.87 2.99
CA SER A 230 -30.97 11.65 3.31
C SER A 230 -30.65 13.06 3.81
N GLY A 231 -31.67 13.94 3.79
CA GLY A 231 -31.61 15.27 4.39
C GLY A 231 -30.42 16.12 3.91
N SER A 232 -29.66 16.68 4.85
CA SER A 232 -28.42 17.43 4.57
C SER A 232 -27.27 16.54 4.11
N ASN A 233 -27.25 15.27 4.54
CA ASN A 233 -26.13 14.36 4.34
C ASN A 233 -26.01 13.93 2.87
N LEU A 234 -27.15 13.76 2.18
CA LEU A 234 -27.21 13.47 0.75
C LEU A 234 -26.35 14.43 -0.09
N LYS A 235 -26.39 15.74 0.23
CA LYS A 235 -25.56 16.74 -0.46
C LYS A 235 -24.18 16.91 0.18
N LYS A 236 -24.06 16.78 1.51
CA LYS A 236 -22.76 16.92 2.21
C LYS A 236 -21.74 15.93 1.67
N TYR A 237 -22.14 14.67 1.48
CA TYR A 237 -21.25 13.55 1.16
C TYR A 237 -21.24 13.14 -0.31
N GLU A 238 -21.79 13.95 -1.22
CA GLU A 238 -22.01 13.59 -2.62
C GLU A 238 -20.73 13.16 -3.37
N SER A 239 -19.61 13.82 -3.07
CA SER A 239 -18.26 13.57 -3.61
C SER A 239 -17.51 12.40 -2.94
N CYS A 240 -18.01 11.91 -1.80
CA CYS A 240 -17.40 10.79 -1.09
C CYS A 240 -17.82 9.44 -1.67
N TRP A 241 -18.88 9.35 -2.48
CA TRP A 241 -19.44 8.06 -2.90
C TRP A 241 -18.83 7.54 -4.21
N PHE A 242 -18.27 6.32 -4.17
CA PHE A 242 -17.57 5.74 -5.31
C PHE A 242 -18.48 5.52 -6.53
N ARG A 243 -17.99 5.96 -7.69
CA ARG A 243 -18.58 5.73 -9.00
C ARG A 243 -17.47 5.42 -10.01
N ALA A 244 -17.49 4.24 -10.59
CA ALA A 244 -16.66 3.92 -11.75
C ALA A 244 -17.12 4.70 -13.01
N ASP A 245 -16.29 4.67 -14.05
CA ASP A 245 -16.56 5.27 -15.36
C ASP A 245 -17.84 4.74 -16.05
N GLU A 246 -18.26 5.39 -17.14
CA GLU A 246 -19.50 5.05 -17.87
C GLU A 246 -19.46 3.64 -18.52
N THR A 247 -18.29 3.08 -18.78
CA THR A 247 -18.11 1.72 -19.33
C THR A 247 -18.46 0.66 -18.30
N MET A 248 -17.94 0.80 -17.07
CA MET A 248 -18.16 -0.18 -16.00
C MET A 248 -19.42 0.11 -15.17
N ASN A 249 -19.79 1.39 -15.02
CA ASN A 249 -21.02 1.86 -14.38
C ASN A 249 -21.79 2.84 -15.29
N PRO A 250 -22.53 2.33 -16.31
CA PRO A 250 -23.38 3.17 -17.16
C PRO A 250 -24.49 3.93 -16.43
N SER A 251 -24.78 3.57 -15.16
CA SER A 251 -25.78 4.27 -14.36
C SER A 251 -25.27 5.55 -13.71
N GLN A 252 -23.95 5.67 -13.52
CA GLN A 252 -23.28 6.74 -12.78
C GLN A 252 -23.85 6.97 -11.35
N LYS A 253 -24.51 5.95 -10.80
CA LYS A 253 -25.01 5.91 -9.41
C LYS A 253 -23.92 5.39 -8.47
N PRO A 254 -23.90 5.79 -7.18
CA PRO A 254 -23.01 5.22 -6.17
C PRO A 254 -23.05 3.69 -6.16
N LEU A 255 -21.89 3.05 -6.07
CA LEU A 255 -21.80 1.61 -5.83
C LEU A 255 -22.44 1.25 -4.48
N LEU A 256 -23.07 0.09 -4.41
CA LEU A 256 -23.44 -0.58 -3.14
C LEU A 256 -23.35 -2.09 -3.33
N VAL A 257 -22.78 -2.81 -2.36
CA VAL A 257 -22.54 -4.26 -2.45
C VAL A 257 -23.28 -5.02 -1.34
N GLY A 258 -23.96 -6.12 -1.66
CA GLY A 258 -24.79 -6.86 -0.69
C GLY A 258 -25.65 -7.96 -1.32
N ASN A 259 -26.53 -8.57 -0.53
CA ASN A 259 -27.54 -9.52 -1.04
C ASN A 259 -28.90 -8.83 -1.27
N TRP A 260 -29.23 -8.59 -2.54
CA TRP A 260 -30.39 -7.78 -2.93
C TRP A 260 -31.71 -8.55 -3.08
N SER A 261 -31.77 -9.80 -2.65
CA SER A 261 -32.94 -10.68 -2.83
C SER A 261 -34.23 -10.12 -2.18
N ASN A 262 -34.09 -9.39 -1.06
CA ASN A 262 -35.20 -8.73 -0.35
C ASN A 262 -35.14 -7.19 -0.43
N CYS A 263 -34.32 -6.62 -1.33
CA CYS A 263 -34.18 -5.17 -1.47
C CYS A 263 -35.49 -4.53 -1.97
N GLU A 264 -35.92 -3.45 -1.31
CA GLU A 264 -37.11 -2.68 -1.68
C GLU A 264 -36.89 -1.89 -2.98
N GLU A 265 -37.89 -1.85 -3.86
CA GLU A 265 -37.77 -1.21 -5.19
C GLU A 265 -37.39 0.27 -5.10
N GLU A 266 -37.79 0.99 -4.03
CA GLU A 266 -37.50 2.42 -3.88
C GLU A 266 -36.00 2.74 -3.76
N TYR A 267 -35.19 1.81 -3.27
CA TYR A 267 -33.74 2.00 -3.17
C TYR A 267 -32.96 1.48 -4.38
N LYS A 268 -33.54 0.60 -5.21
CA LYS A 268 -32.86 0.04 -6.38
C LYS A 268 -32.49 1.10 -7.42
N ASP A 269 -33.30 2.14 -7.50
CA ASP A 269 -33.02 3.27 -8.39
C ASP A 269 -32.00 4.28 -7.84
N MET A 270 -31.55 4.15 -6.59
CA MET A 270 -30.55 5.06 -6.00
C MET A 270 -29.10 4.63 -6.27
N PHE A 271 -28.84 3.34 -6.51
CA PHE A 271 -27.50 2.75 -6.49
C PHE A 271 -27.16 1.95 -7.75
N TRP A 272 -25.86 1.79 -8.00
CA TRP A 272 -25.31 0.71 -8.80
C TRP A 272 -25.15 -0.51 -7.90
N LEU A 273 -26.12 -1.42 -7.94
CA LEU A 273 -26.15 -2.59 -7.06
C LEU A 273 -25.28 -3.72 -7.61
N LYS A 274 -24.32 -4.19 -6.80
CA LYS A 274 -23.53 -5.41 -7.07
C LYS A 274 -23.82 -6.47 -6.02
N TYR A 275 -23.92 -7.73 -6.42
CA TYR A 275 -23.99 -8.82 -5.45
C TYR A 275 -22.61 -9.06 -4.83
N ILE A 276 -22.57 -9.55 -3.59
CA ILE A 276 -21.34 -10.12 -3.02
C ILE A 276 -21.16 -11.54 -3.56
N GLN A 277 -19.94 -11.89 -3.96
CA GLN A 277 -19.53 -13.29 -4.04
C GLN A 277 -18.89 -13.65 -2.71
N TRP A 278 -19.59 -14.43 -1.89
CA TRP A 278 -18.98 -15.07 -0.73
C TRP A 278 -18.22 -16.32 -1.19
N PRO A 279 -17.10 -16.68 -0.55
CA PRO A 279 -16.44 -17.95 -0.80
C PRO A 279 -17.38 -19.15 -0.68
N GLY A 280 -17.14 -20.19 -1.48
CA GLY A 280 -17.94 -21.43 -1.49
C GLY A 280 -19.36 -21.32 -2.06
N GLN A 281 -19.90 -20.12 -2.31
CA GLN A 281 -21.19 -19.95 -2.97
C GLN A 281 -21.13 -20.30 -4.47
N ILE A 282 -22.31 -20.46 -5.09
CA ILE A 282 -22.44 -20.57 -6.55
C ILE A 282 -21.82 -19.32 -7.20
N PHE A 283 -21.01 -19.51 -8.23
CA PHE A 283 -20.35 -18.43 -8.94
C PHE A 283 -21.35 -17.48 -9.60
N ASN A 284 -21.23 -16.20 -9.31
CA ASN A 284 -21.98 -15.12 -9.95
C ASN A 284 -21.01 -14.20 -10.72
N ALA A 285 -21.05 -14.22 -12.04
CA ALA A 285 -20.15 -13.45 -12.89
C ALA A 285 -20.27 -11.92 -12.71
N ASP A 286 -21.37 -11.39 -12.15
CA ASP A 286 -21.60 -9.95 -11.98
C ASP A 286 -21.46 -9.48 -10.51
N ALA A 287 -20.81 -10.29 -9.67
CA ALA A 287 -20.59 -10.01 -8.25
C ALA A 287 -19.24 -9.33 -7.97
N ILE A 288 -19.11 -8.73 -6.78
CA ILE A 288 -17.82 -8.33 -6.22
C ILE A 288 -17.42 -9.40 -5.18
N PRO A 289 -16.28 -10.10 -5.37
CA PRO A 289 -15.76 -11.05 -4.39
C PRO A 289 -15.30 -10.37 -3.10
N TRP A 290 -15.72 -10.91 -1.96
CA TRP A 290 -15.11 -10.55 -0.66
C TRP A 290 -13.72 -11.17 -0.52
N MET A 291 -13.59 -12.44 -0.89
CA MET A 291 -12.35 -13.22 -0.85
C MET A 291 -12.56 -14.44 -1.78
N ASP A 292 -11.49 -15.08 -2.23
CA ASP A 292 -11.60 -16.39 -2.88
C ASP A 292 -10.71 -17.44 -2.20
N TRP A 293 -11.29 -18.57 -1.82
CA TRP A 293 -10.57 -19.71 -1.23
C TRP A 293 -9.99 -20.67 -2.29
N ASN A 294 -10.32 -20.49 -3.56
CA ASN A 294 -9.69 -21.24 -4.65
C ASN A 294 -8.19 -20.91 -4.68
N VAL A 295 -7.37 -21.87 -5.14
CA VAL A 295 -5.95 -21.62 -5.42
C VAL A 295 -5.78 -20.52 -6.48
N TYR A 296 -6.61 -20.52 -7.52
CA TYR A 296 -6.67 -19.44 -8.50
C TYR A 296 -7.98 -18.67 -8.31
N GLN A 297 -7.90 -17.35 -8.08
CA GLN A 297 -9.10 -16.55 -7.87
C GLN A 297 -9.96 -16.49 -9.15
N LYS A 298 -11.28 -16.44 -8.98
CA LYS A 298 -12.22 -16.29 -10.10
C LYS A 298 -12.31 -14.84 -10.57
N ASN A 299 -12.38 -14.66 -11.88
CA ASN A 299 -12.70 -13.37 -12.51
C ASN A 299 -14.24 -13.22 -12.63
N HIS A 300 -14.76 -12.17 -11.99
CA HIS A 300 -16.16 -11.76 -11.99
C HIS A 300 -16.39 -10.65 -13.03
N ASN A 301 -16.27 -11.01 -14.32
CA ASN A 301 -16.53 -10.14 -15.47
C ASN A 301 -15.76 -8.80 -15.40
N GLY A 302 -14.46 -8.88 -15.16
CA GLY A 302 -13.58 -7.73 -14.98
C GLY A 302 -13.11 -7.50 -13.53
N ILE A 303 -13.68 -8.22 -12.55
CA ILE A 303 -13.40 -7.99 -11.12
C ILE A 303 -12.73 -9.21 -10.49
N MET A 304 -11.59 -9.03 -9.83
CA MET A 304 -10.91 -10.06 -9.02
C MET A 304 -10.68 -9.57 -7.59
N ASN A 305 -10.52 -10.52 -6.65
CA ASN A 305 -10.04 -10.22 -5.29
C ASN A 305 -8.60 -10.72 -5.12
N VAL A 306 -7.86 -10.04 -4.26
CA VAL A 306 -6.59 -10.48 -3.69
C VAL A 306 -6.67 -10.33 -2.17
N SER A 307 -6.11 -11.28 -1.42
CA SER A 307 -6.03 -11.20 0.04
C SER A 307 -4.65 -11.62 0.56
N VAL A 308 -4.25 -11.09 1.72
CA VAL A 308 -2.94 -11.46 2.29
C VAL A 308 -2.97 -12.87 2.87
N SER A 309 -4.11 -13.35 3.37
CA SER A 309 -4.36 -14.75 3.76
C SER A 309 -5.82 -15.14 3.47
N GLN A 310 -6.11 -16.44 3.38
CA GLN A 310 -7.45 -16.96 3.07
C GLN A 310 -7.60 -18.44 3.45
N GLY A 311 -8.77 -18.83 3.97
CA GLY A 311 -9.05 -20.23 4.29
C GLY A 311 -10.54 -20.49 4.52
N GLY A 312 -10.93 -21.76 4.32
CA GLY A 312 -12.30 -22.23 4.58
C GLY A 312 -12.54 -22.65 6.04
N GLU A 313 -11.47 -22.75 6.83
CA GLU A 313 -11.48 -23.00 8.27
C GLU A 313 -11.15 -21.71 9.04
N ALA A 314 -11.56 -21.63 10.30
CA ALA A 314 -11.30 -20.48 11.17
C ALA A 314 -9.80 -20.26 11.44
N SER A 315 -9.36 -19.00 11.51
CA SER A 315 -7.95 -18.62 11.72
C SER A 315 -7.33 -19.20 13.00
N SER A 316 -8.07 -19.27 14.11
CA SER A 316 -7.58 -19.95 15.32
C SER A 316 -7.45 -21.46 15.13
N GLU A 317 -8.35 -22.07 14.37
CA GLU A 317 -8.31 -23.51 14.10
C GLU A 317 -7.15 -23.86 13.16
N ALA A 318 -6.87 -23.03 12.15
CA ALA A 318 -5.70 -23.15 11.30
C ALA A 318 -4.37 -23.02 12.08
N TYR A 319 -4.31 -22.16 13.10
CA TYR A 319 -3.14 -22.06 13.99
C TYR A 319 -2.90 -23.35 14.78
N PHE A 320 -3.94 -23.96 15.36
CA PHE A 320 -3.79 -25.16 16.19
C PHE A 320 -3.81 -26.50 15.43
N ASN A 321 -4.30 -26.53 14.18
CA ASN A 321 -4.40 -27.72 13.35
C ASN A 321 -3.64 -27.54 12.02
N PRO A 322 -2.41 -28.10 11.86
CA PRO A 322 -1.58 -27.98 10.65
C PRO A 322 -2.08 -28.85 9.47
N LYS A 323 -3.39 -29.05 9.38
CA LYS A 323 -4.11 -29.77 8.31
C LYS A 323 -5.44 -29.09 7.97
N ALA A 324 -5.66 -27.88 8.46
CA ALA A 324 -6.82 -27.08 8.07
C ALA A 324 -6.72 -26.70 6.58
N ASP A 325 -7.84 -26.36 5.95
CA ASP A 325 -7.81 -25.80 4.59
C ASP A 325 -7.58 -24.27 4.67
N TYR A 326 -6.35 -23.88 5.00
CA TYR A 326 -5.95 -22.49 5.23
C TYR A 326 -4.64 -22.13 4.52
N ARG A 327 -4.58 -20.91 3.99
CA ARG A 327 -3.44 -20.32 3.29
C ARG A 327 -3.04 -19.09 4.10
N ALA A 328 -2.03 -19.25 4.95
CA ALA A 328 -1.48 -18.17 5.77
C ALA A 328 -0.69 -17.18 4.89
N ARG A 329 -0.20 -16.09 5.47
CA ARG A 329 0.40 -15.02 4.65
C ARG A 329 1.63 -15.42 3.82
N GLY A 330 2.36 -16.46 4.25
CA GLY A 330 3.48 -17.05 3.51
C GLY A 330 3.13 -18.24 2.61
N TRP A 331 1.84 -18.51 2.38
CA TRP A 331 1.41 -19.64 1.54
C TRP A 331 1.78 -19.48 0.07
N LYS A 332 1.96 -20.61 -0.63
CA LYS A 332 2.05 -20.68 -2.10
C LYS A 332 1.64 -22.08 -2.59
N PRO A 333 1.22 -22.26 -3.87
CA PRO A 333 0.68 -23.52 -4.38
C PRO A 333 1.54 -24.76 -4.13
N GLU A 334 2.86 -24.62 -4.13
CA GLU A 334 3.81 -25.72 -3.93
C GLU A 334 3.77 -26.32 -2.52
N LEU A 335 3.27 -25.57 -1.53
CA LEU A 335 3.15 -26.00 -0.14
C LEU A 335 1.95 -26.93 0.09
N GLY A 336 0.92 -26.83 -0.76
CA GLY A 336 -0.29 -27.65 -0.65
C GLY A 336 -1.05 -27.38 0.66
N LEU A 337 -0.96 -28.31 1.61
CA LEU A 337 -1.59 -28.23 2.94
C LEU A 337 -0.68 -27.65 4.04
N ASP A 338 0.61 -27.42 3.76
CA ASP A 338 1.40 -26.56 4.65
C ASP A 338 0.89 -25.12 4.48
N HIS A 339 0.51 -24.49 5.57
CA HIS A 339 -0.15 -23.17 5.55
C HIS A 339 0.82 -22.05 5.13
N GLY A 340 2.14 -22.24 5.16
CA GLY A 340 3.11 -21.16 4.91
C GLY A 340 3.12 -20.13 6.06
N ALA A 341 3.22 -20.62 7.29
CA ALA A 341 3.15 -19.82 8.51
C ALA A 341 4.53 -19.58 9.17
N ASP A 342 5.63 -19.85 8.46
CA ASP A 342 6.98 -19.52 8.92
C ASP A 342 7.27 -18.02 8.80
N ASP A 343 8.03 -17.48 9.76
CA ASP A 343 8.29 -16.04 9.88
C ASP A 343 8.89 -15.43 8.60
N GLU A 344 9.79 -16.12 7.91
CA GLU A 344 10.41 -15.59 6.69
C GLU A 344 9.39 -15.45 5.55
N SER A 345 8.53 -16.44 5.33
CA SER A 345 7.49 -16.40 4.28
C SER A 345 6.33 -15.48 4.65
N VAL A 346 6.00 -15.38 5.94
CA VAL A 346 5.03 -14.41 6.48
C VAL A 346 5.58 -12.98 6.37
N LEU A 347 6.86 -12.71 6.59
CA LEU A 347 7.42 -11.37 6.37
C LEU A 347 7.41 -10.97 4.88
N ARG A 348 7.66 -11.92 3.96
CA ARG A 348 7.60 -11.71 2.51
C ARG A 348 6.18 -11.52 1.97
N GLY A 349 5.17 -12.15 2.58
CA GLY A 349 3.83 -12.16 2.03
C GLY A 349 3.71 -12.94 0.72
N ASP A 350 4.35 -14.12 0.64
CA ASP A 350 4.36 -15.00 -0.55
C ASP A 350 2.96 -15.25 -1.12
N ASN A 351 1.93 -15.34 -0.27
CA ASN A 351 0.55 -15.59 -0.70
C ASN A 351 -0.06 -14.36 -1.40
N PHE A 352 0.26 -13.15 -0.93
CA PHE A 352 -0.23 -11.92 -1.53
C PHE A 352 0.42 -11.69 -2.89
N ASP A 353 1.73 -11.93 -3.01
CA ASP A 353 2.43 -11.93 -4.31
C ASP A 353 1.84 -12.95 -5.28
N TYR A 354 1.52 -14.17 -4.80
CA TYR A 354 0.88 -15.19 -5.63
C TYR A 354 -0.51 -14.74 -6.13
N GLN A 355 -1.36 -14.20 -5.27
CA GLN A 355 -2.68 -13.71 -5.66
C GLN A 355 -2.62 -12.54 -6.65
N TRP A 356 -1.65 -11.63 -6.51
CA TRP A 356 -1.42 -10.56 -7.50
C TRP A 356 -0.85 -11.10 -8.82
N ASN A 357 0.04 -12.09 -8.80
CA ASN A 357 0.55 -12.70 -10.04
C ASN A 357 -0.57 -13.35 -10.86
N ASN A 358 -1.57 -13.98 -10.23
CA ASN A 358 -2.77 -14.47 -10.92
C ASN A 358 -3.57 -13.35 -11.63
N VAL A 359 -3.60 -12.12 -11.06
CA VAL A 359 -4.21 -10.95 -11.73
C VAL A 359 -3.39 -10.54 -12.96
N PHE A 360 -2.07 -10.48 -12.85
CA PHE A 360 -1.19 -10.12 -13.98
C PHE A 360 -1.19 -11.16 -15.11
N GLU A 361 -1.36 -12.45 -14.80
CA GLU A 361 -1.53 -13.49 -15.82
C GLU A 361 -2.83 -13.33 -16.64
N SER A 362 -3.84 -12.64 -16.09
CA SER A 362 -5.14 -12.40 -16.72
C SER A 362 -5.39 -10.90 -17.01
N GLU A 363 -4.33 -10.08 -17.03
CA GLU A 363 -4.43 -8.61 -16.90
C GLU A 363 -5.43 -7.94 -17.85
N THR A 364 -5.47 -8.37 -19.12
CA THR A 364 -6.36 -7.81 -20.15
C THR A 364 -7.84 -8.11 -19.92
N GLU A 365 -8.16 -9.00 -18.99
CA GLU A 365 -9.52 -9.38 -18.60
C GLU A 365 -9.94 -8.78 -17.24
N VAL A 366 -9.09 -7.96 -16.59
CA VAL A 366 -9.33 -7.40 -15.25
C VAL A 366 -9.29 -5.87 -15.30
N ASN A 367 -10.43 -5.25 -14.97
CA ASN A 367 -10.60 -3.80 -14.89
C ASN A 367 -10.70 -3.29 -13.44
N MET A 368 -11.00 -4.18 -12.48
CA MET A 368 -11.05 -3.86 -11.06
C MET A 368 -10.39 -4.97 -10.23
N VAL A 369 -9.51 -4.58 -9.31
CA VAL A 369 -9.05 -5.45 -8.22
C VAL A 369 -9.69 -4.98 -6.92
N THR A 370 -10.01 -5.93 -6.04
CA THR A 370 -10.45 -5.67 -4.67
C THR A 370 -9.45 -6.32 -3.71
N VAL A 371 -9.11 -5.64 -2.62
CA VAL A 371 -8.08 -6.08 -1.67
C VAL A 371 -8.71 -6.34 -0.31
N THR A 372 -8.59 -7.56 0.19
CA THR A 372 -9.13 -7.96 1.49
C THR A 372 -7.98 -8.27 2.46
N GLY A 373 -7.69 -7.39 3.41
CA GLY A 373 -8.24 -6.04 3.65
C GLY A 373 -7.20 -5.11 4.28
N TRP A 374 -7.59 -3.90 4.69
CA TRP A 374 -6.64 -2.97 5.32
C TRP A 374 -6.44 -3.24 6.81
N ASN A 375 -7.49 -3.14 7.63
CA ASN A 375 -7.36 -2.97 9.08
C ASN A 375 -8.27 -3.88 9.93
N GLU A 376 -8.35 -5.17 9.60
CA GLU A 376 -9.05 -6.21 10.37
C GLU A 376 -8.30 -6.60 11.66
N TRP A 377 -7.98 -5.60 12.50
CA TRP A 377 -7.21 -5.79 13.72
C TRP A 377 -7.95 -6.58 14.79
N ILE A 378 -9.27 -6.39 14.87
CA ILE A 378 -10.11 -7.01 15.89
C ILE A 378 -10.85 -8.24 15.39
N VAL A 379 -10.95 -9.25 16.24
CA VAL A 379 -11.71 -10.47 16.03
C VAL A 379 -12.44 -10.86 17.31
N ARG A 380 -13.71 -11.30 17.20
CA ARG A 380 -14.52 -11.68 18.37
C ARG A 380 -14.19 -13.11 18.82
N LYS A 381 -14.05 -13.32 20.13
CA LYS A 381 -13.98 -14.67 20.73
C LYS A 381 -15.36 -15.31 20.75
N LEU A 382 -15.62 -16.24 19.84
CA LEU A 382 -16.92 -16.90 19.71
C LEU A 382 -17.07 -18.04 20.74
N PRO A 383 -18.14 -18.06 21.56
CA PRO A 383 -18.50 -19.23 22.35
C PRO A 383 -19.14 -20.34 21.48
N PRO A 384 -19.20 -21.59 21.96
CA PRO A 384 -19.78 -22.74 21.25
C PRO A 384 -21.23 -22.64 20.77
N ASP A 385 -22.03 -21.75 21.34
CA ASP A 385 -23.44 -21.52 20.99
C ASP A 385 -23.65 -20.36 20.01
N ASP A 386 -22.57 -19.65 19.63
CA ASP A 386 -22.60 -18.67 18.55
C ASP A 386 -22.80 -19.36 17.19
N PRO A 387 -23.73 -18.88 16.32
CA PRO A 387 -24.01 -19.52 15.04
C PRO A 387 -22.85 -19.49 14.03
N ALA A 388 -21.82 -18.66 14.25
CA ALA A 388 -20.59 -18.65 13.45
C ALA A 388 -19.47 -19.54 14.04
N SER A 389 -19.68 -20.16 15.21
CA SER A 389 -18.72 -21.13 15.76
C SER A 389 -18.84 -22.49 15.07
N SER A 390 -17.70 -23.07 14.67
CA SER A 390 -17.62 -24.45 14.17
C SER A 390 -17.19 -25.46 15.25
N VAL A 391 -16.89 -24.99 16.47
CA VAL A 391 -16.38 -25.80 17.59
C VAL A 391 -17.35 -25.79 18.79
N SER A 392 -17.39 -26.90 19.52
CA SER A 392 -18.42 -27.15 20.55
C SER A 392 -17.92 -27.16 22.00
N ASP A 393 -16.63 -26.93 22.23
CA ASP A 393 -15.94 -27.19 23.52
C ASP A 393 -14.90 -26.14 23.94
N ARG A 394 -14.73 -25.08 23.15
CA ARG A 394 -13.76 -24.00 23.33
C ARG A 394 -14.23 -22.72 22.65
N GLY A 395 -13.51 -21.62 22.88
CA GLY A 395 -13.65 -20.36 22.17
C GLY A 395 -12.87 -20.37 20.86
N MET A 396 -13.40 -19.68 19.84
CA MET A 396 -12.88 -19.66 18.47
C MET A 396 -12.73 -18.23 17.93
N TYR A 397 -11.78 -18.03 17.03
CA TYR A 397 -11.60 -16.78 16.28
C TYR A 397 -11.62 -17.11 14.79
N VAL A 398 -12.69 -16.68 14.11
CA VAL A 398 -12.96 -17.04 12.70
C VAL A 398 -11.92 -16.42 11.77
N ASP A 399 -11.63 -15.15 11.98
CA ASP A 399 -11.23 -14.25 10.89
C ASP A 399 -9.74 -13.84 10.94
N SER A 400 -9.30 -13.39 12.11
CA SER A 400 -7.90 -13.09 12.43
C SER A 400 -7.48 -13.87 13.69
N PHE A 401 -6.17 -14.02 13.94
CA PHE A 401 -5.68 -14.70 15.15
C PHE A 401 -4.27 -14.24 15.56
N ASN A 402 -3.31 -14.24 14.64
CA ASN A 402 -1.96 -13.70 14.86
C ASN A 402 -1.36 -13.22 13.52
N MET A 403 -0.09 -12.79 13.51
CA MET A 403 0.59 -12.30 12.29
C MET A 403 0.46 -13.24 11.08
N ALA A 404 0.57 -14.56 11.24
CA ALA A 404 0.47 -15.50 10.12
C ALA A 404 -0.98 -15.75 9.66
N TYR A 405 -1.94 -15.75 10.60
CA TYR A 405 -3.34 -16.12 10.39
C TYR A 405 -4.30 -14.93 10.57
N SER A 406 -4.00 -13.81 9.92
CA SER A 406 -4.86 -12.61 9.85
C SER A 406 -4.81 -11.98 8.44
N ARG A 407 -5.77 -11.10 8.10
CA ARG A 407 -6.09 -10.73 6.70
C ARG A 407 -5.91 -9.25 6.35
N ASP A 408 -5.51 -8.45 7.30
CA ASP A 408 -5.19 -7.02 7.18
C ASP A 408 -3.85 -6.74 6.46
N ALA A 409 -3.64 -5.51 5.98
CA ALA A 409 -2.43 -5.06 5.29
C ALA A 409 -1.84 -3.77 5.90
N GLU A 410 -2.51 -3.17 6.88
CA GLU A 410 -2.03 -2.02 7.65
C GLU A 410 -0.72 -2.36 8.37
N MET A 411 0.14 -1.35 8.53
CA MET A 411 1.45 -1.49 9.16
C MET A 411 1.35 -2.00 10.61
N MET A 412 2.25 -2.89 11.01
CA MET A 412 2.25 -3.54 12.32
C MET A 412 3.44 -3.10 13.18
N ALA A 413 3.16 -2.64 14.41
CA ALA A 413 4.21 -2.32 15.38
C ALA A 413 4.98 -3.59 15.80
N GLY A 414 6.31 -3.55 15.70
CA GLY A 414 7.19 -4.66 16.12
C GLY A 414 7.10 -5.96 15.31
N GLY A 415 6.28 -6.00 14.26
CA GLY A 415 6.11 -7.14 13.36
C GLY A 415 6.68 -6.90 11.97
N TYR A 416 5.85 -7.03 10.93
CA TYR A 416 6.26 -6.85 9.53
C TYR A 416 6.44 -5.37 9.11
N GLY A 417 6.24 -4.40 10.01
CA GLY A 417 6.35 -2.98 9.71
C GLY A 417 5.44 -2.59 8.54
N ASP A 418 6.01 -2.05 7.48
CA ASP A 418 5.33 -1.57 6.28
C ASP A 418 5.37 -2.53 5.07
N ASN A 419 5.86 -3.77 5.23
CA ASN A 419 6.05 -4.72 4.12
C ASN A 419 4.81 -4.95 3.25
N TYR A 420 3.61 -5.05 3.86
CA TYR A 420 2.36 -5.27 3.12
C TYR A 420 1.87 -4.02 2.40
N TYR A 421 2.04 -2.84 3.00
CA TYR A 421 1.76 -1.56 2.34
C TYR A 421 2.69 -1.36 1.13
N MET A 422 3.99 -1.61 1.26
CA MET A 422 4.92 -1.47 0.14
C MET A 422 4.65 -2.49 -0.99
N GLN A 423 4.25 -3.72 -0.64
CA GLN A 423 3.81 -4.75 -1.60
C GLN A 423 2.51 -4.37 -2.31
N LEU A 424 1.57 -3.73 -1.59
CA LEU A 424 0.34 -3.17 -2.16
C LEU A 424 0.67 -2.06 -3.17
N VAL A 425 1.50 -1.08 -2.79
CA VAL A 425 1.92 0.01 -3.68
C VAL A 425 2.63 -0.53 -4.93
N GLU A 426 3.56 -1.49 -4.78
CA GLU A 426 4.25 -2.09 -5.94
C GLU A 426 3.25 -2.75 -6.91
N ASN A 427 2.31 -3.53 -6.39
CA ASN A 427 1.38 -4.29 -7.22
C ASN A 427 0.26 -3.42 -7.84
N ILE A 428 -0.27 -2.41 -7.13
CA ILE A 428 -1.21 -1.45 -7.74
C ILE A 428 -0.51 -0.69 -8.87
N ARG A 429 0.74 -0.27 -8.69
CA ARG A 429 1.50 0.41 -9.76
C ARG A 429 1.82 -0.48 -10.95
N ARG A 430 1.98 -1.80 -10.75
CA ARG A 430 2.06 -2.77 -11.85
C ARG A 430 0.73 -2.94 -12.57
N PHE A 431 -0.41 -2.78 -11.88
CA PHE A 431 -1.75 -2.98 -12.43
C PHE A 431 -2.30 -1.73 -13.15
N LYS A 432 -2.18 -0.55 -12.52
CA LYS A 432 -2.63 0.76 -13.04
C LYS A 432 -1.56 1.47 -13.85
N GLY A 433 -0.26 1.20 -13.65
CA GLY A 433 0.82 1.93 -14.30
C GLY A 433 1.03 1.61 -15.78
N ILE A 434 1.41 2.63 -16.56
CA ILE A 434 1.90 2.47 -17.94
C ILE A 434 3.42 2.42 -17.93
N THR A 435 4.03 1.46 -18.63
CA THR A 435 5.49 1.30 -18.72
C THR A 435 5.99 1.44 -20.16
N VAL A 436 7.14 2.11 -20.32
CA VAL A 436 7.93 2.09 -21.54
C VAL A 436 8.99 1.01 -21.40
N GLU A 437 8.84 -0.06 -22.16
CA GLU A 437 9.79 -1.18 -22.25
C GLU A 437 11.23 -0.72 -22.47
N GLU A 438 12.18 -1.46 -21.88
CA GLU A 438 13.62 -1.14 -21.91
C GLU A 438 13.99 0.25 -21.34
N SER A 439 13.19 0.77 -20.41
CA SER A 439 13.46 2.01 -19.66
C SER A 439 13.27 1.83 -18.14
N ASP A 440 13.66 2.84 -17.36
CA ASP A 440 13.34 2.97 -15.93
C ASP A 440 12.08 3.83 -15.68
N ASN A 441 11.41 4.29 -16.74
CA ASN A 441 10.28 5.22 -16.74
C ASN A 441 10.50 6.57 -16.03
N VAL A 442 11.75 6.96 -15.73
CA VAL A 442 12.03 8.24 -15.05
C VAL A 442 12.28 9.36 -16.06
N ALA A 443 11.62 10.50 -15.85
CA ALA A 443 11.81 11.73 -16.61
C ALA A 443 13.27 12.18 -16.61
N LEU A 444 13.77 12.59 -17.78
CA LEU A 444 15.08 13.22 -17.94
C LEU A 444 14.91 14.68 -18.33
N PHE A 445 15.30 15.59 -17.43
CA PHE A 445 15.23 17.03 -17.65
C PHE A 445 16.56 17.60 -18.21
N GLU A 446 16.55 18.84 -18.67
CA GLU A 446 17.77 19.54 -19.08
C GLU A 446 18.55 20.07 -17.86
N GLN A 447 19.89 20.12 -17.97
CA GLN A 447 20.74 20.67 -16.93
C GLN A 447 20.40 22.13 -16.63
N THR A 448 20.07 22.42 -15.37
CA THR A 448 19.59 23.71 -14.90
C THR A 448 20.33 24.12 -13.63
N SER A 449 21.18 25.15 -13.72
CA SER A 449 21.78 25.79 -12.55
C SER A 449 20.79 26.72 -11.87
N ILE A 450 20.69 26.60 -10.54
CA ILE A 450 19.83 27.37 -9.65
C ILE A 450 20.68 28.29 -8.77
N ASP A 451 20.31 29.56 -8.65
CA ASP A 451 20.79 30.40 -7.55
C ASP A 451 19.90 30.13 -6.33
N ILE A 452 20.48 29.58 -5.25
CA ILE A 452 19.73 29.21 -4.05
C ILE A 452 19.24 30.43 -3.25
N ASP A 453 19.85 31.61 -3.45
CA ASP A 453 19.46 32.85 -2.78
C ASP A 453 18.34 33.61 -3.54
N ASP A 454 17.90 33.13 -4.72
CA ASP A 454 16.85 33.73 -5.54
C ASP A 454 15.84 32.68 -6.04
N LEU A 455 14.68 32.63 -5.38
CA LEU A 455 13.59 31.70 -5.73
C LEU A 455 13.09 31.84 -7.19
N SER A 456 13.25 32.99 -7.85
CA SER A 456 12.86 33.13 -9.26
C SER A 456 13.69 32.26 -10.22
N SER A 457 14.85 31.75 -9.77
CA SER A 457 15.60 30.73 -10.50
C SER A 457 14.79 29.46 -10.76
N TRP A 458 13.81 29.14 -9.90
CA TRP A 458 12.94 27.97 -10.01
C TRP A 458 11.79 28.11 -11.02
N ASP A 459 11.59 29.29 -11.63
CA ASP A 459 10.64 29.49 -12.74
C ASP A 459 11.01 28.66 -13.99
N LYS A 460 12.28 28.24 -14.09
CA LYS A 460 12.80 27.36 -15.16
C LYS A 460 12.40 25.89 -14.97
N VAL A 461 12.08 25.48 -13.74
CA VAL A 461 11.76 24.09 -13.39
C VAL A 461 10.25 23.95 -13.36
N SER A 462 9.68 23.38 -14.42
CA SER A 462 8.23 23.31 -14.61
C SER A 462 7.54 22.32 -13.69
N ARG A 463 8.14 21.14 -13.49
CA ARG A 463 7.54 20.06 -12.69
C ARG A 463 7.70 20.26 -11.19
N LYS A 464 6.65 19.88 -10.46
CA LYS A 464 6.65 19.68 -9.02
C LYS A 464 6.50 18.19 -8.71
N TYR A 465 6.96 17.82 -7.53
CA TYR A 465 6.59 16.58 -6.86
C TYR A 465 5.76 16.99 -5.64
N LEU A 466 4.48 16.65 -5.62
CA LEU A 466 3.55 17.07 -4.57
C LEU A 466 3.63 16.15 -3.36
N ASP A 467 3.48 16.70 -2.17
CA ASP A 467 2.97 15.90 -1.05
C ASP A 467 1.48 15.62 -1.29
N LEU A 468 1.02 14.39 -1.10
CA LEU A 468 -0.35 13.94 -1.38
C LEU A 468 -1.19 13.79 -0.10
N GLY A 469 -0.69 14.27 1.04
CA GLY A 469 -1.49 14.40 2.26
C GLY A 469 -1.00 15.49 3.21
N VAL A 470 -1.37 15.31 4.48
CA VAL A 470 -0.97 16.18 5.60
C VAL A 470 -0.48 15.29 6.70
N SER A 471 0.72 14.77 6.51
CA SER A 471 1.33 13.92 7.51
C SER A 471 1.63 14.74 8.80
N THR A 472 1.78 16.07 8.66
CA THR A 472 1.86 17.09 9.72
C THR A 472 0.50 17.44 10.36
N ILE A 473 -0.05 16.52 11.17
CA ILE A 473 -1.21 16.79 12.04
C ILE A 473 -0.94 16.30 13.47
N ALA A 474 -1.29 17.12 14.47
CA ALA A 474 -1.13 16.74 15.88
C ALA A 474 -2.19 15.70 16.30
N ARG A 475 -1.80 14.71 17.11
CA ARG A 475 -2.69 13.71 17.69
C ARG A 475 -3.01 14.05 19.14
N ASN A 476 -4.27 13.96 19.51
CA ASN A 476 -4.71 13.83 20.90
C ASN A 476 -6.05 13.08 20.89
N TYR A 477 -5.99 11.76 20.98
CA TYR A 477 -7.17 10.91 20.86
C TYR A 477 -7.09 9.70 21.78
N GLN A 478 -8.24 9.22 22.27
CA GLN A 478 -8.30 8.05 23.14
C GLN A 478 -8.04 6.76 22.35
N SER A 479 -7.29 5.85 22.96
CA SER A 479 -7.27 4.45 22.55
C SER A 479 -8.62 3.79 22.81
N VAL A 480 -8.83 2.58 22.30
CA VAL A 480 -9.95 1.71 22.68
C VAL A 480 -10.01 1.42 24.17
N ASP A 481 -8.86 1.42 24.87
CA ASP A 481 -8.84 1.57 26.33
C ASP A 481 -8.88 3.08 26.67
N PRO A 482 -9.98 3.60 27.24
CA PRO A 482 -10.15 5.04 27.48
C PRO A 482 -9.22 5.60 28.56
N SER A 483 -8.44 4.75 29.26
CA SER A 483 -7.37 5.18 30.16
C SER A 483 -6.04 5.49 29.45
N LEU A 484 -5.91 5.10 28.17
CA LEU A 484 -4.78 5.42 27.31
C LEU A 484 -5.18 6.51 26.29
N VAL A 485 -4.36 7.55 26.19
CA VAL A 485 -4.48 8.63 25.20
C VAL A 485 -3.21 8.62 24.36
N TYR A 486 -3.37 8.64 23.03
CA TYR A 486 -2.27 8.85 22.10
C TYR A 486 -2.12 10.35 21.86
N GLU A 487 -0.94 10.88 22.20
CA GLU A 487 -0.56 12.28 21.99
C GLU A 487 0.66 12.34 21.07
N ASP A 488 0.60 13.23 20.07
CA ASP A 488 1.72 13.59 19.19
C ASP A 488 1.63 15.09 18.87
N ASP A 489 2.64 15.85 19.29
CA ASP A 489 2.77 17.29 19.04
C ASP A 489 3.94 17.62 18.09
N THR A 490 4.43 16.62 17.34
CA THR A 490 5.59 16.76 16.44
C THR A 490 5.29 17.44 15.11
N ALA A 491 4.01 17.71 14.81
CA ALA A 491 3.61 18.48 13.64
C ALA A 491 4.25 19.89 13.64
N ARG A 492 5.13 20.17 12.67
CA ARG A 492 5.91 21.42 12.59
C ARG A 492 5.83 22.08 11.20
N ASN A 493 6.61 21.63 10.22
CA ASN A 493 6.62 22.20 8.87
C ASN A 493 5.85 21.29 7.88
N ASP A 494 4.59 21.63 7.62
CA ASP A 494 3.69 20.91 6.69
C ASP A 494 4.18 21.06 5.23
N ILE A 495 4.76 20.02 4.65
CA ILE A 495 5.35 20.01 3.32
C ILE A 495 4.22 20.05 2.26
N GLU A 496 4.38 20.87 1.23
CA GLU A 496 3.45 20.99 0.11
C GLU A 496 4.03 20.34 -1.15
N SER A 497 5.28 20.64 -1.49
CA SER A 497 5.90 20.15 -2.71
C SER A 497 7.42 20.29 -2.74
N LEU A 498 8.05 19.46 -3.56
CA LEU A 498 9.45 19.57 -3.95
C LEU A 498 9.60 20.01 -5.41
N LYS A 499 10.66 20.76 -5.69
CA LYS A 499 11.24 20.89 -7.04
C LYS A 499 12.68 20.38 -7.03
N ILE A 500 13.05 19.63 -8.07
CA ILE A 500 14.36 18.99 -8.19
C ILE A 500 14.97 19.37 -9.54
N ALA A 501 16.24 19.78 -9.52
CA ALA A 501 17.04 20.11 -10.70
C ALA A 501 18.50 19.69 -10.50
N ASN A 502 19.28 19.50 -11.56
CA ASN A 502 20.73 19.39 -11.45
C ASN A 502 21.43 20.17 -12.56
N ASP A 503 22.67 20.57 -12.30
CA ASP A 503 23.64 20.88 -13.35
C ASP A 503 24.77 19.84 -13.34
N ALA A 504 25.86 20.09 -14.05
CA ALA A 504 26.99 19.18 -14.14
C ALA A 504 27.84 19.09 -12.83
N GLN A 505 27.49 19.83 -11.77
CA GLN A 505 28.22 19.87 -10.50
C GLN A 505 27.33 19.59 -9.28
N ASN A 506 26.10 20.08 -9.24
CA ASN A 506 25.22 20.02 -8.07
C ASN A 506 23.83 19.46 -8.41
N LEU A 507 23.26 18.76 -7.43
CA LEU A 507 21.81 18.54 -7.29
C LEU A 507 21.23 19.71 -6.50
N TYR A 508 20.12 20.26 -6.98
CA TYR A 508 19.33 21.29 -6.32
C TYR A 508 17.97 20.71 -5.91
N VAL A 509 17.59 20.93 -4.65
CA VAL A 509 16.28 20.51 -4.13
C VAL A 509 15.67 21.69 -3.39
N ALA A 510 14.52 22.17 -3.84
CA ALA A 510 13.68 23.08 -3.09
C ALA A 510 12.54 22.30 -2.43
N VAL A 511 12.38 22.44 -1.12
CA VAL A 511 11.24 21.92 -0.35
C VAL A 511 10.39 23.11 0.05
N THR A 512 9.12 23.10 -0.34
CA THR A 512 8.14 24.16 -0.06
C THR A 512 7.09 23.63 0.88
N CYS A 513 6.80 24.38 1.94
CA CYS A 513 5.79 24.09 2.95
C CYS A 513 4.53 24.96 2.75
N LYS A 514 3.40 24.60 3.36
CA LYS A 514 2.16 25.38 3.26
C LYS A 514 2.21 26.72 4.01
N SER A 515 3.10 26.83 4.99
CA SER A 515 3.36 28.03 5.80
C SER A 515 4.85 28.37 5.82
N ASP A 516 5.20 29.59 6.25
CA ASP A 516 6.60 29.99 6.47
C ASP A 516 7.31 28.97 7.38
N ILE A 517 8.52 28.53 6.98
CA ILE A 517 9.26 27.48 7.69
C ILE A 517 9.71 28.01 9.06
N GLU A 518 9.50 27.23 10.11
CA GLU A 518 9.95 27.58 11.46
C GLU A 518 11.48 27.73 11.51
N GLU A 519 11.97 28.79 12.18
CA GLU A 519 13.41 29.08 12.23
C GLU A 519 14.19 27.95 12.92
N TYR A 520 15.26 27.47 12.27
CA TYR A 520 16.13 26.46 12.84
C TYR A 520 16.72 26.91 14.19
N ASN A 521 16.39 26.18 15.25
CA ASN A 521 16.70 26.56 16.63
C ASN A 521 18.18 26.40 17.04
N GLY A 522 19.06 25.99 16.11
CA GLY A 522 20.51 25.87 16.32
C GLY A 522 20.98 24.54 16.92
N LYS A 523 20.08 23.60 17.24
CA LYS A 523 20.41 22.32 17.92
C LYS A 523 19.71 21.07 17.37
N ASP A 524 18.57 21.20 16.69
CA ASP A 524 17.79 20.04 16.24
C ASP A 524 18.53 19.31 15.11
N GLU A 525 18.44 17.98 15.09
CA GLU A 525 19.03 17.18 14.01
C GLU A 525 18.00 16.77 12.94
N ASN A 526 16.72 17.05 13.20
CA ASN A 526 15.56 16.58 12.42
C ASN A 526 14.84 17.71 11.66
N TRP A 527 15.49 18.85 11.45
CA TRP A 527 14.88 20.02 10.79
C TRP A 527 15.10 19.97 9.27
N MET A 528 13.99 19.92 8.52
CA MET A 528 13.92 19.92 7.05
C MET A 528 14.96 18.99 6.38
N ASN A 529 15.12 17.76 6.85
CA ASN A 529 16.11 16.85 6.31
C ASN A 529 15.77 16.40 4.88
N LEU A 530 16.80 16.04 4.10
CA LEU A 530 16.63 15.26 2.88
C LEU A 530 17.26 13.88 3.03
N TYR A 531 16.48 12.83 2.79
CA TYR A 531 16.96 11.45 2.65
C TYR A 531 17.15 11.14 1.16
N LEU A 532 18.29 10.56 0.79
CA LEU A 532 18.67 10.30 -0.60
C LEU A 532 19.04 8.83 -0.81
N SER A 533 18.35 8.19 -1.77
CA SER A 533 18.76 6.90 -2.32
C SER A 533 19.58 7.11 -3.59
N CYS A 534 20.78 6.56 -3.66
CA CYS A 534 21.74 6.78 -4.75
C CYS A 534 22.28 5.46 -5.34
N GLY A 535 21.63 4.33 -5.03
CA GLY A 535 21.98 3.01 -5.54
C GLY A 535 23.10 2.30 -4.79
N GLY A 536 23.43 2.74 -3.57
CA GLY A 536 24.37 2.08 -2.68
C GLY A 536 23.72 1.02 -1.79
N ALA A 537 24.21 0.91 -0.56
CA ALA A 537 23.81 -0.09 0.44
C ALA A 537 23.66 0.53 1.83
N GLY A 538 23.17 1.78 1.88
CA GLY A 538 22.80 2.43 3.13
C GLY A 538 21.53 1.85 3.77
N TRP A 539 21.15 2.43 4.91
CA TRP A 539 20.02 1.96 5.71
C TRP A 539 18.70 2.02 4.92
N GLN A 540 18.03 0.88 4.77
CA GLN A 540 16.74 0.74 4.08
C GLN A 540 16.70 1.39 2.67
N GLY A 541 17.82 1.36 1.95
CA GLY A 541 17.98 1.96 0.62
C GLY A 541 18.37 3.44 0.60
N TYR A 542 18.47 4.09 1.76
CA TYR A 542 18.95 5.47 1.90
C TYR A 542 20.45 5.51 2.12
N ASP A 543 21.19 6.08 1.17
CA ASP A 543 22.65 6.17 1.20
C ASP A 543 23.15 7.42 1.90
N PHE A 544 22.37 8.50 1.88
CA PHE A 544 22.73 9.79 2.48
C PHE A 544 21.56 10.46 3.18
N ILE A 545 21.90 11.28 4.19
CA ILE A 545 21.01 12.28 4.78
C ILE A 545 21.68 13.66 4.74
N VAL A 546 20.91 14.69 4.43
CA VAL A 546 21.32 16.10 4.39
C VAL A 546 20.54 16.88 5.45
N GLY A 547 21.22 17.80 6.15
CA GLY A 547 20.55 18.72 7.07
C GLY A 547 20.45 18.25 8.53
N ARG A 548 21.29 17.29 8.98
CA ARG A 548 21.35 16.93 10.41
C ARG A 548 22.06 17.96 11.30
N SER A 549 22.65 19.00 10.69
CA SER A 549 23.25 20.14 11.38
C SER A 549 23.49 21.29 10.40
N PHE A 550 23.39 22.53 10.89
CA PHE A 550 23.48 23.74 10.07
C PHE A 550 24.45 24.77 10.66
N HIS A 551 25.34 25.33 9.83
CA HIS A 551 26.35 26.31 10.21
C HIS A 551 26.47 27.41 9.15
N GLY A 552 25.95 28.61 9.44
CA GLY A 552 25.88 29.70 8.45
C GLY A 552 24.98 29.31 7.28
N LYS A 553 25.50 29.33 6.04
CA LYS A 553 24.80 28.83 4.83
C LYS A 553 25.15 27.38 4.47
N LYS A 554 25.62 26.59 5.43
CA LYS A 554 26.02 25.17 5.23
C LYS A 554 25.10 24.22 5.98
N ALA A 555 24.70 23.15 5.29
CA ALA A 555 24.00 22.00 5.86
C ALA A 555 24.92 20.77 5.75
N SER A 556 24.99 19.94 6.78
CA SER A 556 25.79 18.71 6.74
C SER A 556 25.26 17.71 5.72
N VAL A 557 26.18 16.98 5.08
CA VAL A 557 25.89 15.81 4.23
C VAL A 557 26.58 14.60 4.87
N GLN A 558 25.79 13.60 5.25
CA GLN A 558 26.27 12.40 5.92
C GLN A 558 25.85 11.16 5.12
N SER A 559 26.74 10.17 5.02
CA SER A 559 26.36 8.85 4.50
C SER A 559 25.78 7.99 5.61
N LEU A 560 24.79 7.16 5.28
CA LEU A 560 24.24 6.13 6.15
C LEU A 560 24.86 4.77 5.77
N SER A 561 25.30 3.99 6.75
CA SER A 561 25.55 2.56 6.57
C SER A 561 24.26 1.75 6.77
N ALA A 562 24.26 0.48 6.35
CA ALA A 562 23.09 -0.41 6.45
C ALA A 562 22.49 -0.53 7.87
N ASP A 563 23.29 -0.30 8.92
CA ASP A 563 22.89 -0.29 10.34
C ASP A 563 22.39 1.09 10.84
N GLY A 564 22.17 2.06 9.94
CA GLY A 564 21.65 3.40 10.27
C GLY A 564 22.70 4.38 10.77
N LYS A 565 23.99 3.99 10.86
CA LYS A 565 25.02 4.90 11.38
C LYS A 565 25.39 5.99 10.37
N ALA A 566 25.02 7.23 10.69
CA ALA A 566 25.45 8.42 9.96
C ALA A 566 26.96 8.69 10.13
N THR A 567 27.63 9.10 9.05
CA THR A 567 29.04 9.52 9.03
C THR A 567 29.23 10.72 8.08
N ASP A 568 29.91 11.76 8.54
CA ASP A 568 30.15 12.99 7.76
C ASP A 568 30.86 12.73 6.43
N LYS A 569 30.36 13.36 5.36
CA LYS A 569 30.94 13.33 4.01
C LYS A 569 31.31 14.71 3.48
N GLY A 570 30.59 15.75 3.90
CA GLY A 570 30.84 17.12 3.50
C GLY A 570 29.68 18.03 3.87
N GLU A 571 29.52 19.10 3.09
CA GLU A 571 28.48 20.11 3.29
C GLU A 571 27.80 20.45 1.97
N ALA A 572 26.48 20.61 2.01
CA ALA A 572 25.70 21.29 0.99
C ALA A 572 25.62 22.78 1.33
N ASN A 573 25.40 23.63 0.33
CA ASN A 573 24.91 24.99 0.62
C ASN A 573 23.39 24.91 0.83
N PHE A 574 22.84 25.78 1.67
CA PHE A 574 21.40 25.95 1.79
C PHE A 574 20.99 27.42 1.97
N ALA A 575 19.73 27.72 1.66
CA ALA A 575 19.08 29.00 1.89
C ALA A 575 17.61 28.76 2.29
N VAL A 576 17.01 29.71 3.01
CA VAL A 576 15.60 29.70 3.43
C VAL A 576 14.98 31.03 3.03
N SER A 577 13.78 30.98 2.45
CA SER A 577 13.02 32.17 2.05
C SER A 577 11.54 31.91 2.25
N GLY A 578 10.99 32.40 3.37
CA GLY A 578 9.59 32.20 3.74
C GLY A 578 9.28 30.71 3.93
N ASN A 579 8.39 30.18 3.11
CA ASN A 579 7.95 28.78 3.14
C ASN A 579 8.83 27.80 2.34
N THR A 580 9.95 28.24 1.74
CA THR A 580 10.84 27.36 0.95
C THR A 580 12.25 27.29 1.54
N VAL A 581 12.77 26.07 1.71
CA VAL A 581 14.20 25.79 1.92
C VAL A 581 14.81 25.20 0.65
N VAL A 582 15.99 25.67 0.27
CA VAL A 582 16.68 25.24 -0.96
C VAL A 582 18.06 24.70 -0.61
N TYR A 583 18.36 23.48 -1.08
CA TYR A 583 19.65 22.82 -0.95
C TYR A 583 20.41 22.81 -2.29
N SER A 584 21.73 22.96 -2.23
CA SER A 584 22.67 22.77 -3.34
C SER A 584 23.73 21.76 -2.91
N ILE A 585 23.59 20.52 -3.37
CA ILE A 585 24.34 19.34 -2.93
C ILE A 585 25.33 18.93 -4.02
N PRO A 586 26.65 18.96 -3.79
CA PRO A 586 27.63 18.53 -4.78
C PRO A 586 27.49 17.06 -5.17
N LEU A 587 27.31 16.76 -6.47
CA LEU A 587 27.07 15.41 -6.98
C LEU A 587 28.23 14.44 -6.66
N ASN A 588 29.45 14.97 -6.52
CA ASN A 588 30.64 14.19 -6.16
C ASN A 588 30.65 13.68 -4.71
N LEU A 589 29.85 14.25 -3.81
CA LEU A 589 29.65 13.71 -2.46
C LEU A 589 28.71 12.50 -2.48
N LEU A 590 27.73 12.52 -3.39
CA LEU A 590 26.74 11.45 -3.57
C LEU A 590 27.28 10.28 -4.41
N GLY A 591 28.32 10.51 -5.22
CA GLY A 591 28.92 9.50 -6.10
C GLY A 591 28.11 9.21 -7.37
N VAL A 592 27.13 10.08 -7.70
CA VAL A 592 26.22 9.92 -8.84
C VAL A 592 26.74 10.61 -10.10
N THR A 593 26.24 10.20 -11.27
CA THR A 593 26.64 10.74 -12.58
C THR A 593 25.41 10.97 -13.48
N SER A 594 25.60 11.59 -14.65
CA SER A 594 24.54 11.66 -15.69
C SER A 594 23.93 10.28 -15.94
N LYS A 595 22.60 10.25 -16.05
CA LYS A 595 21.71 9.07 -16.14
C LYS A 595 21.64 8.17 -14.91
N THR A 596 22.27 8.52 -13.79
CA THR A 596 21.94 7.87 -12.50
C THR A 596 20.54 8.31 -12.07
N THR A 597 19.67 7.35 -11.77
CA THR A 597 18.38 7.60 -11.13
C THR A 597 18.55 7.53 -9.61
N ILE A 598 18.04 8.54 -8.91
CA ILE A 598 18.06 8.68 -7.45
C ILE A 598 16.63 8.72 -6.90
N GLY A 599 16.48 8.40 -5.62
CA GLY A 599 15.28 8.69 -4.83
C GLY A 599 15.51 9.88 -3.91
N VAL A 600 14.59 10.83 -3.88
CA VAL A 600 14.61 12.01 -2.98
C VAL A 600 13.37 12.00 -2.09
N LYS A 601 13.58 12.13 -0.78
CA LYS A 601 12.54 12.33 0.23
C LYS A 601 12.90 13.56 1.07
N ALA A 602 11.93 14.40 1.38
CA ALA A 602 12.06 15.43 2.42
C ALA A 602 11.31 15.00 3.67
N THR A 603 11.80 15.39 4.84
CA THR A 603 11.16 15.08 6.13
C THR A 603 11.37 16.22 7.11
N ASP A 604 10.43 16.45 8.01
CA ASP A 604 10.62 17.37 9.14
C ASP A 604 10.21 16.73 10.46
N ASN A 605 10.92 17.06 11.53
CA ASN A 605 10.64 16.70 12.91
C ASN A 605 10.40 15.19 13.21
N LEU A 606 11.06 14.29 12.48
CA LEU A 606 11.12 12.87 12.87
C LEU A 606 11.82 12.71 14.23
N GLN A 607 11.32 11.83 15.10
CA GLN A 607 11.81 11.68 16.47
C GLN A 607 12.97 10.68 16.61
N LYS A 608 13.12 9.75 15.65
CA LYS A 608 14.23 8.79 15.61
C LYS A 608 14.93 8.78 14.25
N LEU A 609 16.26 8.81 14.27
CA LEU A 609 17.07 8.60 13.06
C LEU A 609 17.10 7.11 12.70
N CYS A 610 16.88 6.79 11.42
CA CYS A 610 16.97 5.43 10.90
C CYS A 610 16.04 4.42 11.62
N ASP A 611 14.83 4.89 11.91
CA ASP A 611 13.66 4.07 12.20
C ASP A 611 12.63 4.34 11.09
N ALA A 612 12.13 3.29 10.42
CA ALA A 612 11.30 3.44 9.23
C ALA A 612 9.85 3.79 9.57
N ASP A 613 9.42 3.43 10.78
CA ASP A 613 8.10 3.72 11.33
C ASP A 613 7.89 5.22 11.51
N GLU A 614 8.96 6.00 11.67
CA GLU A 614 8.94 7.47 11.78
C GLU A 614 8.39 8.14 10.52
N PHE A 615 8.61 7.57 9.32
CA PHE A 615 8.04 8.08 8.06
C PHE A 615 6.51 7.94 7.96
N TYR A 616 5.89 7.31 8.95
CA TYR A 616 4.44 7.14 9.10
C TYR A 616 3.90 7.88 10.33
N THR A 617 4.68 7.97 11.41
CA THR A 617 4.17 8.23 12.77
C THR A 617 4.42 9.63 13.33
N HIS A 618 5.48 10.34 12.95
CA HIS A 618 5.82 11.64 13.55
C HIS A 618 6.22 12.67 12.49
N GLY A 619 6.00 13.95 12.79
CA GLY A 619 6.45 15.07 11.97
C GLY A 619 5.90 15.04 10.56
N ASP A 620 6.78 15.26 9.58
CA ASP A 620 6.47 15.18 8.15
C ASP A 620 7.40 14.25 7.35
N SER A 621 6.86 13.64 6.29
CA SER A 621 7.60 12.86 5.29
C SER A 621 6.94 12.98 3.92
N ALA A 622 7.57 13.73 3.02
CA ALA A 622 7.17 13.87 1.62
C ALA A 622 8.11 13.07 0.68
N PRO A 623 7.64 11.99 0.01
CA PRO A 623 6.32 11.37 0.13
C PRO A 623 6.24 10.45 1.37
N MET A 624 5.05 9.99 1.74
CA MET A 624 4.86 9.19 2.96
C MET A 624 5.58 7.82 2.93
N GLY A 625 5.99 7.32 4.09
CA GLY A 625 6.54 5.97 4.23
C GLY A 625 7.91 5.78 3.57
N ARG A 626 8.20 4.60 3.01
CA ARG A 626 9.48 4.33 2.29
C ARG A 626 9.50 4.74 0.81
N LEU A 627 8.50 5.50 0.38
CA LEU A 627 8.46 6.06 -0.96
C LEU A 627 9.41 7.25 -1.09
N ASN A 628 9.84 7.53 -2.32
CA ASN A 628 10.68 8.67 -2.69
C ASN A 628 10.25 9.17 -4.07
N TYR A 629 10.53 10.44 -4.34
CA TYR A 629 10.43 10.98 -5.69
C TYR A 629 11.62 10.51 -6.53
N ALA A 630 11.33 9.90 -7.67
CA ALA A 630 12.32 9.43 -8.63
C ALA A 630 12.83 10.59 -9.49
N TYR A 631 14.15 10.76 -9.53
CA TYR A 631 14.81 11.80 -10.32
C TYR A 631 16.01 11.24 -11.07
N LYS A 632 16.14 11.53 -12.37
CA LYS A 632 17.31 11.11 -13.18
C LYS A 632 18.23 12.30 -13.43
N ILE A 633 19.50 12.16 -13.03
CA ILE A 633 20.53 13.17 -13.23
C ILE A 633 20.77 13.40 -14.73
N ALA A 634 20.71 14.66 -15.16
CA ALA A 634 20.99 15.11 -16.54
C ALA A 634 22.47 15.03 -16.90
#